data_AF-A0A6J4KXG4-F1
#
_entry.id   AF-A0A6J4KXG4-F1
#
_cell.length_a   1.000
_cell.length_b   1.000
_cell.length_c   1.000
_cell.angle_alpha   90.00
_cell.angle_beta   90.00
_cell.angle_gamma   90.00
#
_symmetry.space_group_name_H-M   'P 1'
#
loop_
_entity.id
_entity.type
_entity.pdbx_description
1 polymer ?
#
loop_
_entity_poly.entity_id
_entity_poly.type
_entity_poly.pdbx_seq_one_letter_code
_entity_poly.pdbx_strand_id
1 'polypeptide(L)' 'MTYQELNERERRVLEAVIQSYVATAEPAGSRMISRRFGLGVSPATIR' A
#
# COMPACT_ATOMS: atom_id res chain seq x y z
N MET A 1 -9.22 7.18 -21.11
CA MET A 1 -9.15 6.57 -19.78
C MET A 1 -9.32 7.69 -18.76
N THR A 2 -10.33 7.62 -17.91
CA THR A 2 -10.47 8.54 -16.78
C THR A 2 -9.66 7.98 -15.62
N TYR A 3 -8.56 8.65 -15.26
CA TYR A 3 -7.83 8.34 -14.04
C TYR A 3 -8.61 8.95 -12.88
N GLN A 4 -9.14 8.10 -11.99
CA GLN A 4 -9.59 8.60 -10.69
C GLN A 4 -8.36 8.98 -9.88
N GLU A 5 -8.34 10.22 -9.38
CA GLU A 5 -7.37 10.66 -8.40
C GLU A 5 -7.47 9.79 -7.14
N LEU A 6 -6.33 9.26 -6.70
CA LEU A 6 -6.24 8.52 -5.45
C LEU A 6 -6.48 9.48 -4.28
N ASN A 7 -7.25 9.05 -3.27
CA ASN A 7 -7.28 9.80 -2.01
C ASN A 7 -5.94 9.67 -1.26
N GLU A 8 -5.74 10.49 -0.24
CA GLU A 8 -4.50 10.51 0.56
C GLU A 8 -4.11 9.13 1.10
N ARG A 9 -5.09 8.35 1.57
CA ARG A 9 -4.83 7.00 2.10
C ARG A 9 -4.39 6.05 0.99
N GLU A 10 -5.06 6.07 -0.15
CA GLU A 10 -4.70 5.26 -1.31
C GLU A 10 -3.30 5.59 -1.83
N ARG A 11 -2.92 6.88 -1.85
CA ARG A 11 -1.54 7.29 -2.19
C ARG A 11 -0.52 6.69 -1.22
N ARG A 12 -0.79 6.73 0.10
CA ARG A 12 0.09 6.11 1.11
C ARG A 12 0.19 4.60 0.97
N VAL A 13 -0.92 3.93 0.65
CA VAL A 13 -0.93 2.48 0.38
C VAL A 13 -0.06 2.18 -0.84
N LEU A 14 -0.23 2.94 -1.93
CA LEU A 14 0.56 2.78 -3.14
C LEU A 14 2.06 3.01 -2.88
N GLU A 15 2.40 4.08 -2.17
CA GLU A 15 3.79 4.37 -1.77
C GLU A 15 4.40 3.21 -0.96
N ALA A 16 3.68 2.69 0.03
CA ALA A 16 4.13 1.55 0.82
C ALA A 16 4.36 0.29 -0.03
N VAL A 17 3.48 0.02 -0.99
CA VAL A 17 3.63 -1.11 -1.93
C VAL A 17 4.88 -0.93 -2.79
N ILE A 18 5.07 0.26 -3.38
CA ILE A 18 6.24 0.58 -4.21
C ILE A 18 7.53 0.44 -3.40
N GLN A 19 7.60 1.08 -2.23
CA GLN A 19 8.78 1.02 -1.37
C GLN A 19 9.10 -0.42 -0.96
N SER A 20 8.09 -1.21 -0.62
CA SER A 20 8.31 -2.63 -0.29
C SER A 20 8.87 -3.40 -1.48
N TYR A 21 8.27 -3.27 -2.66
CA TYR A 21 8.71 -4.02 -3.84
C TYR A 21 10.13 -3.61 -4.29
N VAL A 22 10.43 -2.31 -4.29
CA VAL A 22 11.77 -1.81 -4.62
C VAL A 22 12.83 -2.33 -3.63
N ALA A 23 12.48 -2.40 -2.34
CA ALA A 23 13.42 -2.84 -1.30
C ALA A 23 13.68 -4.35 -1.30
N THR A 24 12.69 -5.17 -1.67
CA THR A 24 12.78 -6.64 -1.50
C THR A 24 12.74 -7.42 -2.81
N ALA A 25 12.33 -6.81 -3.93
CA ALA A 25 11.99 -7.50 -5.18
C ALA A 25 10.94 -8.62 -5.01
N GLU A 26 10.12 -8.54 -3.95
CA GLU A 26 9.08 -9.52 -3.63
C GLU A 26 7.68 -8.89 -3.63
N PRO A 27 6.62 -9.67 -3.95
CA PRO A 27 5.25 -9.18 -3.91
C PRO A 27 4.84 -8.62 -2.53
N ALA A 28 4.19 -7.46 -2.55
CA ALA A 28 3.73 -6.79 -1.33
C ALA A 28 2.34 -7.30 -0.87
N GLY A 29 2.28 -8.05 0.23
CA GLY A 29 1.02 -8.51 0.82
C GLY A 29 0.36 -7.47 1.75
N SER A 30 -0.97 -7.33 1.71
CA SER A 30 -1.70 -6.32 2.51
C SER A 30 -1.48 -6.44 4.03
N ARG A 31 -1.29 -7.66 4.55
CA ARG A 31 -0.93 -7.90 5.96
C ARG A 31 0.45 -7.34 6.30
N MET A 32 1.41 -7.52 5.41
CA MET A 32 2.77 -7.00 5.59
C MET A 32 2.77 -5.48 5.48
N ILE A 33 2.07 -4.90 4.50
CA ILE A 33 1.94 -3.46 4.31
C ILE A 33 1.29 -2.78 5.52
N SER A 34 0.14 -3.30 5.99
CA SER A 34 -0.57 -2.79 7.18
C SER A 34 0.33 -2.71 8.42
N ARG A 35 1.16 -3.74 8.66
CA ARG A 35 2.03 -3.83 9.83
C ARG A 35 3.33 -3.03 9.69
N ARG A 36 4.01 -3.12 8.54
CA ARG A 36 5.35 -2.55 8.33
C ARG A 36 5.33 -1.04 8.15
N PHE A 37 4.27 -0.50 7.56
CA PHE A 37 4.15 0.93 7.24
C PHE A 37 3.21 1.69 8.19
N GLY A 38 2.69 1.04 9.22
CA GLY A 38 1.93 1.72 10.29
C GLY A 38 0.70 2.50 9.80
N LEU A 39 0.03 2.03 8.75
CA LEU A 39 -1.03 2.79 8.05
C LEU A 39 -2.32 2.98 8.87
N GLY A 40 -2.42 2.39 10.07
CA GLY A 40 -3.59 2.52 10.94
C GLY A 40 -4.85 1.85 10.40
N VAL A 41 -4.74 1.04 9.34
CA VAL A 41 -5.86 0.36 8.68
C VAL A 41 -5.65 -1.15 8.60
N SER A 42 -6.75 -1.88 8.57
CA SER A 42 -6.73 -3.34 8.49
C SER A 42 -6.23 -3.83 7.12
N PRO A 43 -5.70 -5.07 7.02
CA PRO A 43 -5.37 -5.67 5.73
C PRO A 43 -6.55 -5.82 4.77
N ALA A 44 -7.79 -5.80 5.27
CA ALA A 44 -9.00 -5.85 4.44
C ALA A 44 -9.33 -4.49 3.83
N THR A 45 -8.94 -3.39 4.49
CA THR A 45 -9.11 -2.01 3.99
C THR A 45 -8.08 -1.66 2.90
N ILE A 46 -6.95 -2.37 2.86
CA ILE A 46 -5.88 -2.18 1.88
C ILE A 46 -6.14 -2.94 0.56
N ARG A 47 -6.88 -4.05 0.63
CA ARG A 47 -7.25 -4.85 -0.56
C ARG A 47 -8.32 -4.11 -1.36
#